data_AF-A0A6N6VJV5-F1
#
_entry.id   AF-A0A6N6VJV5-F1
#
_cell.length_a   1.000
_cell.length_b   1.000
_cell.length_c   1.000
_cell.angle_alpha   90.00
_cell.angle_beta   90.00
_cell.angle_gamma   90.00
#
_symmetry.space_group_name_H-M   'P 1'
#
loop_
_entity.id
_entity.type
_entity.pdbx_description
1 polymer ?
#
loop_
_entity_poly.entity_id
_entity_poly.type
_entity_poly.pdbx_seq_one_letter_code
_entity_poly.pdbx_strand_id
1 'polypeptide(L)' 'MTQYLDLASATRLLKAQGFNPLDIECVLDLTGPQHRNGASVWRADRIERLASRAYWLGKTDIAVSVPAAA' A
#
# COMPACT_ATOMS: atom_id res chain seq x y z
N MET A 1 1.27 21.18 0.61
CA MET A 1 2.37 20.62 1.42
C MET A 1 2.40 19.12 1.23
N THR A 2 3.57 18.53 1.01
CA THR A 2 3.70 17.06 0.88
C THR A 2 3.71 16.44 2.28
N GLN A 3 2.64 15.73 2.64
CA GLN A 3 2.56 15.02 3.92
C GLN A 3 3.22 13.64 3.81
N TYR A 4 3.95 13.29 4.86
CA TYR A 4 4.63 12.00 5.00
C TYR A 4 4.01 11.20 6.14
N LEU A 5 3.82 9.91 5.92
CA LEU A 5 3.30 8.96 6.89
C LEU A 5 4.40 7.96 7.24
N ASP A 6 4.55 7.66 8.52
CA ASP A 6 5.29 6.48 8.94
C ASP A 6 4.48 5.20 8.65
N LEU A 7 5.12 4.04 8.83
CA LEU A 7 4.51 2.74 8.56
C LEU A 7 3.20 2.55 9.35
N ALA A 8 3.19 2.95 10.63
CA ALA A 8 2.04 2.79 11.50
C ALA A 8 0.84 3.63 11.03
N SER A 9 1.10 4.88 10.64
CA SER A 9 0.09 5.81 10.16
C SER A 9 -0.44 5.42 8.79
N ALA A 10 0.42 4.99 7.87
CA ALA A 10 0.02 4.50 6.55
C ALA A 10 -0.84 3.22 6.67
N THR A 11 -0.42 2.27 7.49
CA THR A 11 -1.19 1.04 7.79
C THR A 11 -2.56 1.36 8.38
N ARG A 12 -2.63 2.27 9.36
CA ARG A 12 -3.89 2.68 9.97
C ARG A 12 -4.84 3.34 8.97
N LEU A 13 -4.30 4.19 8.09
CA LEU A 13 -5.08 4.85 7.04
C LEU A 13 -5.70 3.83 6.07
N LEU A 14 -4.91 2.87 5.58
CA LEU A 14 -5.40 1.86 4.64
C LEU A 14 -6.38 0.88 5.31
N LYS A 15 -6.10 0.47 6.56
CA LYS A 15 -7.01 -0.37 7.34
C LYS A 15 -8.38 0.29 7.56
N ALA A 16 -8.40 1.60 7.81
CA ALA A 16 -9.65 2.36 7.95
C ALA A 16 -10.47 2.40 6.64
N GLN A 17 -9.84 2.18 5.49
CA GLN A 17 -10.48 2.07 4.18
C GLN A 17 -10.90 0.63 3.84
N GLY A 18 -10.69 -0.33 4.75
CA GLY A 18 -11.10 -1.73 4.57
C GLY A 18 -10.07 -2.61 3.86
N PHE A 19 -8.84 -2.14 3.63
CA PHE A 19 -7.76 -2.95 3.08
C PHE A 19 -7.36 -4.04 4.08
N ASN A 20 -7.16 -5.26 3.58
CA ASN A 20 -6.63 -6.36 4.39
C ASN A 20 -5.08 -6.25 4.52
N PRO A 21 -4.42 -7.03 5.40
CA PRO A 21 -2.98 -6.92 5.60
C PRO A 21 -2.11 -7.08 4.34
N LEU A 22 -2.45 -8.01 3.44
CA LEU A 22 -1.70 -8.26 2.20
C LEU A 22 -1.86 -7.11 1.20
N ASP A 23 -3.09 -6.59 1.10
CA ASP A 23 -3.41 -5.42 0.29
C ASP A 23 -2.61 -4.20 0.75
N ILE A 24 -2.48 -4.01 2.08
CA ILE A 24 -1.70 -2.94 2.68
C ILE A 24 -0.22 -3.08 2.30
N GLU A 25 0.35 -4.27 2.46
CA GLU A 25 1.74 -4.57 2.07
C GLU A 25 1.98 -4.23 0.60
N CYS A 26 1.11 -4.70 -0.30
CA CYS A 26 1.18 -4.42 -1.73
C CYS A 26 1.14 -2.92 -2.04
N VAL A 27 0.24 -2.16 -1.40
CA VAL A 27 0.16 -0.71 -1.59
C VAL A 27 1.44 -0.01 -1.10
N LEU A 28 1.97 -0.41 0.05
CA LEU A 28 3.18 0.18 0.62
C LEU A 28 4.43 -0.11 -0.21
N ASP A 29 4.54 -1.31 -0.77
CA ASP A 29 5.63 -1.70 -1.67
C ASP A 29 5.56 -0.91 -2.98
N LEU A 30 4.39 -0.87 -3.62
CA LEU A 30 4.19 -0.19 -4.90
C LEU A 30 4.32 1.33 -4.82
N THR A 31 4.01 1.92 -3.66
CA THR A 31 4.20 3.38 -3.47
C THR A 31 5.64 3.77 -3.17
N GLY A 32 6.46 2.81 -2.72
CA GLY A 32 7.90 2.94 -2.51
C GLY A 32 8.25 3.78 -1.27
N PRO A 33 8.77 3.19 -0.19
CA PRO A 33 9.20 3.95 0.97
C PRO A 33 10.35 4.91 0.63
N GLN A 34 10.31 6.10 1.20
CA GLN A 34 11.41 7.06 1.20
C GLN A 34 12.12 7.02 2.55
N HIS A 35 13.45 7.03 2.54
CA HIS A 35 14.23 7.10 3.78
C HIS A 35 14.42 8.56 4.18
N ARG A 36 13.89 8.94 5.35
CA ARG A 36 14.09 10.28 5.93
C ARG A 36 14.42 10.14 7.40
N ASN A 37 15.49 10.80 7.85
CA ASN A 37 15.95 10.78 9.24
C ASN A 37 16.12 9.36 9.82
N GLY A 38 16.57 8.41 9.01
CA GLY A 38 16.75 7.00 9.43
C GLY A 38 15.46 6.18 9.51
N ALA A 39 14.31 6.74 9.14
CA ALA A 39 13.03 6.04 9.11
C ALA A 39 12.46 5.94 7.69
N SER A 40 11.77 4.83 7.42
CA SER A 40 10.95 4.68 6.21
C SER A 40 9.66 5.46 6.35
N VAL A 41 9.40 6.35 5.38
CA VAL A 41 8.19 7.16 5.31
C VAL A 41 7.60 7.11 3.91
N TRP A 42 6.29 7.21 3.82
CA TRP A 42 5.54 7.20 2.57
C TRP A 42 4.89 8.55 2.35
N ARG A 43 4.81 8.95 1.10
CA ARG A 43 4.05 10.13 0.70
C ARG A 43 2.55 9.82 0.77
N ALA A 44 1.81 10.58 1.57
CA ALA A 44 0.37 10.39 1.74
C ALA A 44 -0.36 10.44 0.40
N ASP A 45 -0.01 11.40 -0.47
CA ASP A 45 -0.64 11.57 -1.78
C ASP A 45 -0.42 10.39 -2.73
N ARG A 46 0.71 9.67 -2.59
CA ARG A 46 0.96 8.45 -3.38
C ARG A 46 0.15 7.27 -2.88
N ILE A 47 0.04 7.12 -1.55
CA ILE A 47 -0.79 6.09 -0.93
C ILE A 47 -2.25 6.28 -1.34
N GLU A 48 -2.77 7.49 -1.17
CA GLU A 48 -4.16 7.81 -1.53
C GLU A 48 -4.43 7.57 -3.01
N ARG A 49 -3.53 8.01 -3.90
CA ARG A 49 -3.68 7.81 -5.35
C ARG A 49 -3.63 6.34 -5.77
N LEU A 50 -2.81 5.52 -5.12
CA LEU A 50 -2.76 4.09 -5.43
C LEU A 50 -3.97 3.36 -4.84
N ALA A 51 -4.29 3.62 -3.57
CA ALA A 51 -5.45 3.05 -2.90
C ALA A 51 -6.76 3.36 -3.64
N SER A 52 -6.94 4.58 -4.13
CA SER A 52 -8.12 4.98 -4.91
C SER A 52 -8.23 4.28 -6.27
N ARG A 53 -7.13 3.69 -6.77
CA ARG A 53 -7.07 2.95 -8.04
C ARG A 53 -6.96 1.44 -7.84
N ALA A 54 -6.92 0.97 -6.59
CA ALA A 54 -6.83 -0.44 -6.24
C ALA A 54 -8.20 -1.14 -6.32
N TYR A 55 -8.97 -0.87 -7.38
CA TYR A 55 -10.24 -1.56 -7.65
C TYR A 55 -10.02 -3.08 -7.88
N TRP A 56 -8.78 -3.49 -8.16
CA TRP A 56 -8.35 -4.88 -8.33
C TRP A 56 -8.25 -5.67 -7.01
N LEU A 57 -8.40 -5.04 -5.84
CA LEU A 57 -8.35 -5.71 -4.52
C LEU A 57 -9.74 -6.11 -4.00
N GLY A 58 -10.80 -5.85 -4.77
CA GLY A 58 -12.17 -6.24 -4.42
C GLY A 58 -12.48 -7.71 -4.75
N LYS A 59 -12.79 -8.49 -3.69
CA LYS A 59 -13.60 -9.75 -3.56
C LYS A 59 -13.86 -10.71 -4.73
N THR A 60 -13.09 -10.67 -5.82
CA THR A 60 -13.23 -11.61 -6.94
C THR A 60 -11.90 -12.27 -7.16
N ASP A 61 -11.86 -13.55 -6.81
CA ASP A 61 -10.79 -14.51 -6.96
C ASP A 61 -9.76 -14.14 -8.04
N ILE A 62 -8.59 -13.66 -7.61
CA ILE A 62 -7.38 -13.82 -8.42
C ILE A 62 -7.01 -15.30 -8.31
N ALA A 63 -7.73 -16.16 -9.03
CA ALA A 63 -7.38 -17.54 -9.29
C ALA A 63 -6.24 -17.62 -10.32
N VAL A 64 -5.25 -16.72 -10.22
CA VAL A 64 -4.07 -16.76 -11.06
C VAL A 64 -3.10 -17.68 -10.33
N SER A 65 -3.04 -18.92 -10.80
CA SER A 65 -1.87 -19.76 -10.61
C SER A 65 -0.66 -18.94 -11.03
N VAL A 66 0.06 -18.38 -10.05
CA VAL A 66 1.34 -17.72 -10.29
C VAL A 66 2.32 -18.86 -10.58
N PRO A 67 2.81 -19.02 -11.82
CA PRO A 67 3.83 -20.02 -12.07
C PRO A 67 5.03 -19.72 -11.18
N ALA A 68 5.60 -20.76 -10.57
CA ALA A 68 6.85 -20.62 -9.82
C ALA A 68 7.87 -19.92 -10.73
N ALA A 69 8.50 -18.85 -10.21
CA ALA A 69 9.55 -18.16 -10.94
C ALA A 69 10.65 -19.17 -11.30
N ALA A 70 10.91 -19.32 -12.60
CA ALA A 70 11.91 -20.24 -13.16
C ALA A 70 13.33 -19.69 -13.04
#